data_AF-A0A5C7Z826-F1
#
_entry.id   AF-A0A5C7Z826-F1
#
_cell.length_a   1.000
_cell.length_b   1.000
_cell.length_c   1.000
_cell.angle_alpha   90.00
_cell.angle_beta   90.00
_cell.angle_gamma   90.00
#
_symmetry.space_group_name_H-M   'P 1'
#
loop_
_entity.id
_entity.type
_entity.pdbx_description
1 polymer ?
#
loop_
_entity_poly.entity_id
_entity_poly.type
_entity_poly.pdbx_seq_one_letter_code
_entity_poly.pdbx_strand_id
1 'polypeptide(L)'
;MKKKLAIIGASYLQLPLVERAKKTGIETHCFAWSEGAICKEIADFFYPISILEKDDILQKCIDIKIDGITTIATDMAVPTICYVAEKMNLVSNSFISSLASTNKNEMRNAFKNGNCSIPKFIEANNNEVNIKDFKFPLIVKPVDRSGSRGVTKVLFENQLPEAINYAISESFCKKAIVEEYIDGVEVSVETISYKGEHTILAITDKVTTGPPHFVELAHHQPSSLSNEIQEKIESETIKCLNALNINFGAGHSEFKITSTGEVYVIEVGARMGGDFIGSHLVELSTGYDFLEGVINIALGNYEKPILKNNNFSGVYFLCKETEEILPYFSQINTFDIQKEIQNTTLKNSTNSNDRSGYLIYQDIKKINLL
;
A
#
# COMPACT_ATOMS: atom_id res chain seq x y z
N MET A 1 -10.72 -26.98 17.07
CA MET A 1 -11.41 -26.49 15.85
C MET A 1 -10.41 -25.66 15.07
N LYS A 2 -10.45 -25.70 13.72
CA LYS A 2 -9.61 -24.80 12.91
C LYS A 2 -10.02 -23.36 13.15
N LYS A 3 -9.05 -22.45 13.20
CA LYS A 3 -9.32 -21.00 13.23
C LYS A 3 -9.91 -20.58 11.90
N LYS A 4 -10.86 -19.63 11.93
CA LYS A 4 -11.55 -19.12 10.75
C LYS A 4 -11.19 -17.66 10.49
N LEU A 5 -10.68 -17.38 9.29
CA LEU A 5 -10.25 -16.04 8.90
C LEU A 5 -11.12 -15.52 7.75
N ALA A 6 -11.80 -14.39 7.96
CA ALA A 6 -12.39 -13.62 6.87
C ALA A 6 -11.31 -12.81 6.16
N ILE A 7 -11.27 -12.93 4.84
CA ILE A 7 -10.38 -12.17 3.96
C ILE A 7 -11.24 -11.32 3.03
N ILE A 8 -11.13 -9.99 3.16
CA ILE A 8 -11.93 -9.05 2.37
C ILE A 8 -11.15 -8.67 1.12
N GLY A 9 -11.62 -9.13 -0.03
CA GLY A 9 -10.90 -9.13 -1.30
C GLY A 9 -10.49 -10.55 -1.72
N ALA A 10 -10.47 -10.79 -3.03
CA ALA A 10 -10.19 -12.11 -3.60
C ALA A 10 -9.43 -12.02 -4.92
N SER A 11 -8.79 -10.90 -5.25
CA SER A 11 -8.02 -10.76 -6.49
C SER A 11 -6.62 -11.37 -6.36
N TYR A 12 -5.78 -11.24 -7.39
CA TYR A 12 -4.37 -11.66 -7.31
C TYR A 12 -3.61 -10.96 -6.17
N LEU A 13 -4.07 -9.78 -5.74
CA LEU A 13 -3.45 -9.03 -4.66
C LEU A 13 -3.61 -9.71 -3.29
N GLN A 14 -4.74 -10.40 -3.05
CA GLN A 14 -4.98 -11.13 -1.80
C GLN A 14 -4.54 -12.60 -1.87
N LEU A 15 -4.19 -13.10 -3.06
CA LEU A 15 -3.80 -14.51 -3.26
C LEU A 15 -2.70 -14.98 -2.30
N PRO A 16 -1.58 -14.25 -2.10
CA PRO A 16 -0.53 -14.69 -1.19
C PRO A 16 -1.03 -14.88 0.26
N LEU A 17 -1.95 -14.03 0.72
CA LEU A 17 -2.53 -14.12 2.06
C LEU A 17 -3.42 -15.36 2.20
N VAL A 18 -4.27 -15.63 1.21
CA VAL A 18 -5.15 -16.81 1.19
C VAL A 18 -4.33 -18.09 1.20
N GLU A 19 -3.31 -18.18 0.36
CA GLU A 19 -2.41 -19.34 0.32
C GLU A 19 -1.65 -19.53 1.62
N ARG A 20 -1.13 -18.43 2.22
CA ARG A 20 -0.41 -18.51 3.49
C ARG A 20 -1.31 -19.01 4.62
N ALA A 21 -2.53 -18.49 4.73
CA ALA A 21 -3.51 -18.93 5.73
C ALA A 21 -3.85 -20.43 5.58
N LYS A 22 -4.03 -20.91 4.35
CA LYS A 22 -4.28 -22.35 4.11
C LYS A 22 -3.09 -23.21 4.49
N LYS A 23 -1.87 -22.78 4.15
CA LYS A 23 -0.62 -23.49 4.51
C LYS A 23 -0.45 -23.61 6.04
N THR A 24 -0.98 -22.65 6.82
CA THR A 24 -0.96 -22.70 8.30
C THR A 24 -2.21 -23.35 8.91
N GLY A 25 -3.08 -23.98 8.09
CA GLY A 25 -4.22 -24.77 8.55
C GLY A 25 -5.45 -23.95 8.98
N ILE A 26 -5.50 -22.67 8.62
CA ILE A 26 -6.64 -21.76 8.86
C ILE A 26 -7.71 -21.98 7.79
N GLU A 27 -8.97 -21.98 8.20
CA GLU A 27 -10.14 -22.01 7.31
C GLU A 27 -10.40 -20.59 6.76
N THR A 28 -10.41 -20.46 5.43
CA THR A 28 -10.43 -19.17 4.74
C THR A 28 -11.81 -18.84 4.16
N HIS A 29 -12.29 -17.63 4.46
CA HIS A 29 -13.58 -17.11 4.00
C HIS A 29 -13.36 -15.82 3.20
N CYS A 30 -13.41 -15.90 1.87
CA CYS A 30 -13.16 -14.74 1.00
C CYS A 30 -14.45 -14.03 0.59
N PHE A 31 -14.42 -12.69 0.61
CA PHE A 31 -15.53 -11.82 0.20
C PHE A 31 -15.08 -10.90 -0.93
N ALA A 32 -15.71 -11.00 -2.10
CA ALA A 32 -15.50 -10.07 -3.22
C ALA A 32 -16.62 -10.22 -4.26
N TRP A 33 -16.65 -9.34 -5.28
CA TRP A 33 -17.37 -9.67 -6.51
C TRP A 33 -16.77 -10.92 -7.18
N SER A 34 -17.61 -11.72 -7.84
CA SER A 34 -17.16 -12.91 -8.57
C SER A 34 -16.22 -12.57 -9.73
N GLU A 35 -16.44 -11.44 -10.39
CA GLU A 35 -15.58 -10.97 -11.47
C GLU A 35 -14.22 -10.56 -10.92
N GLY A 36 -13.14 -11.15 -11.45
CA GLY A 36 -11.77 -10.90 -10.99
C GLY A 36 -11.36 -11.58 -9.67
N ALA A 37 -12.24 -12.39 -9.06
CA ALA A 37 -11.95 -13.13 -7.82
C ALA A 37 -11.12 -14.40 -8.08
N ILE A 38 -9.82 -14.25 -8.30
CA ILE A 38 -8.87 -15.35 -8.47
C ILE A 38 -8.85 -16.30 -7.27
N CYS A 39 -9.00 -15.78 -6.05
CA CYS A 39 -8.98 -16.58 -4.82
C CYS A 39 -10.23 -17.47 -4.65
N LYS A 40 -11.28 -17.30 -5.47
CA LYS A 40 -12.52 -18.09 -5.38
C LYS A 40 -12.26 -19.60 -5.48
N GLU A 41 -11.31 -20.01 -6.31
CA GLU A 41 -10.98 -21.42 -6.53
C GLU A 41 -10.02 -21.99 -5.47
N ILE A 42 -9.49 -21.13 -4.59
CA ILE A 42 -8.43 -21.48 -3.65
C ILE A 42 -8.93 -21.39 -2.21
N ALA A 43 -9.76 -20.41 -1.87
CA ALA A 43 -10.36 -20.25 -0.55
C ALA A 43 -11.24 -21.47 -0.18
N ASP A 44 -11.39 -21.75 1.12
CA ASP A 44 -12.28 -22.82 1.58
C ASP A 44 -13.75 -22.45 1.35
N PHE A 45 -14.07 -21.16 1.50
CA PHE A 45 -15.38 -20.60 1.20
C PHE A 45 -15.26 -19.25 0.49
N PHE A 46 -16.10 -19.03 -0.51
CA PHE A 46 -16.19 -17.77 -1.25
C PHE A 46 -17.61 -17.22 -1.21
N TYR A 47 -17.73 -15.93 -0.94
CA TYR A 47 -19.00 -15.20 -0.88
C TYR A 47 -18.98 -14.06 -1.90
N PRO A 48 -19.90 -14.05 -2.89
CA PRO A 48 -19.95 -13.04 -3.94
C PRO A 48 -20.56 -11.71 -3.42
N ILE A 49 -20.01 -11.18 -2.33
CA ILE A 49 -20.43 -9.96 -1.66
C ILE A 49 -19.35 -8.91 -1.90
N SER A 50 -19.74 -7.71 -2.35
CA SER A 50 -18.79 -6.61 -2.54
C SER A 50 -18.07 -6.28 -1.24
N ILE A 51 -16.77 -5.95 -1.34
CA ILE A 51 -15.93 -5.56 -0.19
C ILE A 51 -16.44 -4.30 0.55
N LEU A 52 -17.37 -3.56 -0.06
CA LEU A 52 -17.96 -2.35 0.51
C LEU A 52 -19.28 -2.61 1.26
N GLU A 53 -19.88 -3.80 1.11
CA GLU A 53 -21.16 -4.18 1.74
C GLU A 53 -20.93 -4.68 3.17
N LYS A 54 -20.45 -3.77 4.02
CA LYS A 54 -20.01 -4.07 5.39
C LYS A 54 -21.09 -4.73 6.27
N ASP A 55 -22.37 -4.42 6.03
CA ASP A 55 -23.48 -4.95 6.82
C ASP A 55 -23.80 -6.40 6.43
N ASP A 56 -23.78 -6.72 5.13
CA ASP A 56 -23.91 -8.10 4.63
C ASP A 56 -22.73 -8.97 5.05
N ILE A 57 -21.51 -8.42 4.97
CA ILE A 57 -20.29 -9.08 5.43
C ILE A 57 -20.37 -9.35 6.93
N LEU A 58 -20.79 -8.37 7.74
CA LEU A 58 -20.97 -8.53 9.18
C LEU A 58 -21.92 -9.68 9.49
N GLN A 59 -23.11 -9.71 8.87
CA GLN A 59 -24.10 -10.76 9.12
C GLN A 59 -23.51 -12.13 8.77
N LYS A 60 -22.82 -12.24 7.62
CA LYS A 60 -22.19 -13.49 7.21
C LYS A 60 -21.08 -13.93 8.17
N CYS A 61 -20.26 -13.00 8.64
CA CYS A 61 -19.18 -13.28 9.59
C CYS A 61 -19.71 -13.76 10.95
N ILE A 62 -20.85 -13.23 11.42
CA ILE A 62 -21.55 -13.70 12.62
C ILE A 62 -22.01 -15.15 12.43
N ASP A 63 -22.63 -15.47 11.30
CA ASP A 63 -23.11 -16.83 11.01
C ASP A 63 -21.96 -17.84 11.00
N ILE A 64 -20.82 -17.46 10.39
CA ILE A 64 -19.61 -18.28 10.28
C ILE A 64 -18.91 -18.47 11.64
N LYS A 65 -19.01 -17.45 12.51
CA LYS A 65 -18.24 -17.31 13.76
C LYS A 65 -16.74 -17.25 13.48
N ILE A 66 -16.33 -16.24 12.70
CA ILE A 66 -14.92 -16.01 12.41
C ILE A 66 -14.11 -15.69 13.68
N ASP A 67 -12.82 -16.04 13.67
CA ASP A 67 -11.86 -15.73 14.72
C ASP A 67 -11.05 -14.46 14.42
N GLY A 68 -11.04 -14.01 13.16
CA GLY A 68 -10.31 -12.82 12.72
C GLY A 68 -10.76 -12.38 11.33
N ILE A 69 -10.43 -11.14 10.97
CA ILE A 69 -10.75 -10.53 9.69
C ILE A 69 -9.60 -9.63 9.23
N THR A 70 -9.20 -9.71 7.97
CA THR A 70 -8.10 -8.90 7.42
C THR A 70 -8.14 -8.77 5.90
N THR A 71 -7.19 -8.02 5.34
CA THR A 71 -6.88 -7.92 3.91
C THR A 71 -5.42 -7.51 3.73
N ILE A 72 -4.96 -7.50 2.49
CA ILE A 72 -3.67 -6.93 2.08
C ILE A 72 -3.84 -6.15 0.79
N ALA A 73 -2.95 -5.18 0.52
CA ALA A 73 -2.83 -4.48 -0.77
C ALA A 73 -4.08 -3.73 -1.30
N THR A 74 -5.12 -3.51 -0.48
CA THR A 74 -6.26 -2.65 -0.83
C THR A 74 -6.76 -1.83 0.36
N ASP A 75 -6.79 -0.51 0.19
CA ASP A 75 -7.29 0.42 1.22
C ASP A 75 -8.83 0.41 1.31
N MET A 76 -9.50 0.10 0.20
CA MET A 76 -10.96 0.15 0.09
C MET A 76 -11.67 -0.80 1.05
N ALA A 77 -11.04 -1.92 1.41
CA ALA A 77 -11.60 -2.90 2.32
C ALA A 77 -11.36 -2.56 3.80
N VAL A 78 -10.41 -1.67 4.11
CA VAL A 78 -9.99 -1.39 5.50
C VAL A 78 -11.15 -0.86 6.37
N PRO A 79 -12.01 0.07 5.88
CA PRO A 79 -13.16 0.51 6.67
C PRO A 79 -14.17 -0.61 6.94
N THR A 80 -14.44 -1.47 5.96
CA THR A 80 -15.31 -2.63 6.15
C THR A 80 -14.77 -3.59 7.20
N ILE A 81 -13.46 -3.88 7.15
CA ILE A 81 -12.79 -4.76 8.12
C ILE A 81 -12.93 -4.22 9.54
N CYS A 82 -12.61 -2.93 9.73
CA CYS A 82 -12.66 -2.31 11.05
C CYS A 82 -14.10 -2.25 11.57
N TYR A 83 -15.08 -1.96 10.71
CA TYR A 83 -16.50 -2.00 11.08
C TYR A 83 -16.95 -3.37 11.58
N VAL A 84 -16.65 -4.43 10.81
CA VAL A 84 -17.05 -5.81 11.16
C VAL A 84 -16.35 -6.27 12.43
N ALA A 85 -15.04 -6.04 12.52
CA ALA A 85 -14.24 -6.44 13.67
C ALA A 85 -14.70 -5.74 14.95
N GLU A 86 -14.97 -4.44 14.92
CA GLU A 86 -15.46 -3.67 16.08
C GLU A 86 -16.81 -4.21 16.58
N LYS A 87 -17.75 -4.50 15.66
CA LYS A 87 -19.06 -5.09 16.02
C LYS A 87 -18.97 -6.51 16.57
N MET A 88 -17.95 -7.25 16.18
CA MET A 88 -17.71 -8.63 16.63
C MET A 88 -16.71 -8.74 17.78
N ASN A 89 -16.16 -7.61 18.27
CA ASN A 89 -15.08 -7.55 19.26
C ASN A 89 -13.82 -8.33 18.84
N LEU A 90 -13.43 -8.24 17.56
CA LEU A 90 -12.21 -8.82 17.01
C LEU A 90 -11.08 -7.78 16.95
N VAL A 91 -9.84 -8.26 16.87
CA VAL A 91 -8.65 -7.39 16.80
C VAL A 91 -8.60 -6.63 15.48
N SER A 92 -8.61 -5.30 15.56
CA SER A 92 -8.52 -4.40 14.41
C SER A 92 -8.26 -2.95 14.87
N ASN A 93 -7.99 -2.06 13.91
CA ASN A 93 -8.06 -0.62 14.15
C ASN A 93 -9.52 -0.17 14.31
N SER A 94 -9.76 1.00 14.91
CA SER A 94 -11.12 1.53 15.03
C SER A 94 -11.71 1.88 13.66
N PHE A 95 -13.03 1.78 13.52
CA PHE A 95 -13.69 2.23 12.28
C PHE A 95 -13.40 3.70 11.98
N ILE A 96 -13.36 4.56 13.00
CA ILE A 96 -13.06 5.99 12.84
C ILE A 96 -11.62 6.21 12.33
N SER A 97 -10.64 5.52 12.91
CA SER A 97 -9.23 5.59 12.45
C SER A 97 -9.10 5.15 10.99
N SER A 98 -9.86 4.13 10.57
CA SER A 98 -9.84 3.64 9.18
C SER A 98 -10.36 4.64 8.16
N LEU A 99 -11.33 5.48 8.54
CA LEU A 99 -11.83 6.55 7.66
C LEU A 99 -10.77 7.64 7.48
N ALA A 100 -10.03 7.96 8.54
CA ALA A 100 -8.94 8.93 8.47
C ALA A 100 -7.78 8.44 7.60
N SER A 101 -7.42 7.15 7.67
CA SER A 101 -6.33 6.59 6.87
C SER A 101 -6.69 6.27 5.41
N THR A 102 -7.97 6.34 5.03
CA THR A 102 -8.44 6.07 3.65
C THR A 102 -8.96 7.30 2.93
N ASN A 103 -9.06 8.44 3.62
CA ASN A 103 -9.37 9.74 3.03
C ASN A 103 -8.16 10.68 3.14
N LYS A 104 -7.63 11.12 2.00
CA LYS A 104 -6.40 11.92 1.93
C LYS A 104 -6.53 13.28 2.65
N ASN A 105 -7.71 13.88 2.70
CA ASN A 105 -7.90 15.13 3.44
C ASN A 105 -7.90 14.89 4.96
N GLU A 106 -8.65 13.89 5.44
CA GLU A 106 -8.65 13.52 6.85
C GLU A 106 -7.27 13.06 7.32
N MET A 107 -6.56 12.30 6.49
CA MET A 107 -5.18 11.89 6.72
C MET A 107 -4.26 13.10 6.89
N ARG A 108 -4.34 14.09 6.01
CA ARG A 108 -3.54 15.33 6.11
C ARG A 108 -3.89 16.15 7.34
N ASN A 109 -5.16 16.20 7.74
CA ASN A 109 -5.57 16.84 8.99
C ASN A 109 -5.02 16.10 10.22
N ALA A 110 -5.05 14.77 10.23
CA ALA A 110 -4.46 13.96 11.29
C ALA A 110 -2.95 14.20 11.40
N PHE A 111 -2.23 14.19 10.27
CA PHE A 111 -0.81 14.50 10.19
C PHE A 111 -0.48 15.90 10.69
N LYS A 112 -1.27 16.91 10.27
CA LYS A 112 -1.11 18.29 10.75
C LYS A 112 -1.24 18.38 12.27
N ASN A 113 -2.25 17.71 12.84
CA ASN A 113 -2.48 17.67 14.30
C ASN A 113 -1.38 16.88 15.04
N GLY A 114 -0.82 15.84 14.40
CA GLY A 114 0.34 15.09 14.87
C GLY A 114 1.69 15.79 14.67
N ASN A 115 1.69 17.02 14.13
CA ASN A 115 2.87 17.78 13.73
C ASN A 115 3.76 17.07 12.69
N CYS A 116 3.23 16.11 11.93
CA CYS A 116 3.97 15.37 10.91
C CYS A 116 4.45 16.30 9.79
N SER A 117 5.55 15.90 9.15
CA SER A 117 6.15 16.61 8.04
C SER A 117 5.33 16.38 6.76
N ILE A 118 4.48 17.35 6.41
CA ILE A 118 3.53 17.26 5.27
C ILE A 118 3.74 18.40 4.28
N PRO A 119 3.40 18.19 2.99
CA PRO A 119 3.26 19.31 2.07
C PRO A 119 2.13 20.23 2.54
N LYS A 120 2.23 21.52 2.22
CA LYS A 120 1.11 22.43 2.39
C LYS A 120 -0.06 21.96 1.53
N PHE A 121 -1.27 21.95 2.09
CA PHE A 121 -2.45 21.41 1.42
C PHE A 121 -3.72 22.22 1.69
N ILE A 122 -4.71 22.07 0.81
CA ILE A 122 -6.05 22.63 0.94
C ILE A 122 -7.08 21.68 0.29
N GLU A 123 -8.25 21.53 0.92
CA GLU A 123 -9.40 20.82 0.33
C GLU A 123 -10.04 21.69 -0.76
N ALA A 124 -10.36 21.08 -1.90
CA ALA A 124 -11.10 21.68 -3.00
C ALA A 124 -12.45 20.98 -3.17
N ASN A 125 -13.53 21.72 -2.91
CA ASN A 125 -14.91 21.25 -3.09
C ASN A 125 -15.55 21.80 -4.38
N ASN A 126 -14.87 22.75 -5.03
CA ASN A 126 -15.19 23.35 -6.33
C ASN A 126 -13.87 23.86 -6.95
N ASN A 127 -13.96 24.54 -8.09
CA ASN A 127 -12.78 25.02 -8.83
C ASN A 127 -12.10 26.26 -8.21
N GLU A 128 -12.61 26.77 -7.08
CA GLU A 128 -12.11 27.98 -6.43
C GLU A 128 -11.43 27.63 -5.11
N VAL A 129 -10.10 27.66 -5.11
CA VAL A 129 -9.28 27.51 -3.91
C VAL A 129 -8.32 28.67 -3.77
N ASN A 130 -8.12 29.15 -2.54
CA ASN A 130 -7.14 30.20 -2.27
C ASN A 130 -5.75 29.59 -2.11
N ILE A 131 -4.92 29.73 -3.16
CA ILE A 131 -3.55 29.22 -3.22
C ILE A 131 -2.49 30.31 -3.08
N LYS A 132 -2.82 31.51 -2.58
CA LYS A 132 -1.93 32.67 -2.54
C LYS A 132 -0.53 32.39 -1.95
N ASP A 133 -0.46 31.50 -0.97
CA ASP A 133 0.78 31.18 -0.26
C ASP A 133 1.35 29.79 -0.63
N PHE A 134 0.89 29.18 -1.72
CA PHE A 134 1.41 27.91 -2.22
C PHE A 134 2.52 28.13 -3.25
N LYS A 135 3.45 27.17 -3.33
CA LYS A 135 4.53 27.15 -4.32
C LYS A 135 4.26 26.09 -5.38
N PHE A 136 4.32 26.50 -6.65
CA PHE A 136 4.27 25.57 -7.78
C PHE A 136 5.59 24.78 -7.92
N PRO A 137 5.54 23.54 -8.43
CA PRO A 137 4.33 22.86 -8.92
C PRO A 137 3.43 22.34 -7.79
N LEU A 138 2.15 22.13 -8.11
CA LEU A 138 1.16 21.55 -7.20
C LEU A 138 0.76 20.15 -7.67
N ILE A 139 0.26 19.34 -6.75
CA ILE A 139 -0.44 18.09 -7.02
C ILE A 139 -1.92 18.29 -6.70
N VAL A 140 -2.78 17.91 -7.64
CA VAL A 140 -4.23 17.83 -7.42
C VAL A 140 -4.63 16.36 -7.51
N LYS A 141 -5.36 15.85 -6.51
CA LYS A 141 -5.79 14.45 -6.47
C LYS A 141 -7.16 14.27 -5.81
N PRO A 142 -7.94 13.23 -6.14
CA PRO A 142 -9.18 12.91 -5.43
C PRO A 142 -8.85 12.53 -3.99
N VAL A 143 -9.76 12.83 -3.05
CA VAL A 143 -9.51 12.51 -1.63
C VAL A 143 -9.67 11.03 -1.30
N ASP A 144 -10.36 10.26 -2.13
CA ASP A 144 -10.87 8.91 -1.82
C ASP A 144 -10.62 7.90 -2.96
N ARG A 145 -9.55 8.10 -3.72
CA ARG A 145 -9.09 7.18 -4.78
C ARG A 145 -7.67 6.67 -4.53
N SER A 146 -7.34 5.58 -5.22
CA SER A 146 -6.05 4.91 -5.23
C SER A 146 -5.57 4.66 -6.67
N GLY A 147 -4.31 4.24 -6.83
CA GLY A 147 -3.71 3.89 -8.13
C GLY A 147 -3.48 5.08 -9.06
N SER A 148 -3.13 6.24 -8.50
CA SER A 148 -2.85 7.49 -9.23
C SER A 148 -3.97 8.03 -10.14
N ARG A 149 -5.19 7.48 -10.01
CA ARG A 149 -6.36 7.94 -10.77
C ARG A 149 -6.77 9.34 -10.34
N GLY A 150 -6.96 10.23 -11.31
CA GLY A 150 -7.33 11.63 -11.05
C GLY A 150 -6.18 12.50 -10.51
N VAL A 151 -4.95 11.99 -10.45
CA VAL A 151 -3.78 12.76 -9.98
C VAL A 151 -3.22 13.61 -11.12
N THR A 152 -2.97 14.89 -10.88
CA THR A 152 -2.40 15.82 -11.86
C THR A 152 -1.32 16.69 -11.24
N LYS A 153 -0.16 16.79 -11.90
CA LYS A 153 0.87 17.78 -11.57
C LYS A 153 0.58 19.09 -12.30
N VAL A 154 0.28 20.12 -11.54
CA VAL A 154 -0.09 21.46 -12.02
C VAL A 154 1.16 22.35 -11.94
N LEU A 155 1.62 22.86 -13.08
CA LEU A 155 2.81 23.70 -13.16
C LEU A 155 2.48 25.20 -13.00
N PHE A 156 1.27 25.58 -13.39
CA PHE A 156 0.83 26.97 -13.43
C PHE A 156 -0.64 27.11 -12.96
N GLU A 157 -0.97 28.26 -12.38
CA GLU A 157 -2.31 28.53 -11.81
C GLU A 157 -3.46 28.35 -12.79
N ASN A 158 -3.26 28.67 -14.08
CA ASN A 158 -4.30 28.52 -15.11
C ASN A 158 -4.69 27.05 -15.37
N GLN A 159 -3.88 26.07 -14.97
CA GLN A 159 -4.16 24.64 -15.11
C GLN A 159 -4.99 24.09 -13.93
N LEU A 160 -5.08 24.84 -12.82
CA LEU A 160 -5.67 24.38 -11.57
C LEU A 160 -7.17 24.05 -11.69
N PRO A 161 -8.01 24.86 -12.36
CA PRO A 161 -9.45 24.55 -12.48
C PRO A 161 -9.72 23.23 -13.20
N GLU A 162 -8.97 22.93 -14.27
CA GLU A 162 -9.13 21.68 -15.03
C GLU A 162 -8.72 20.47 -14.18
N ALA A 163 -7.58 20.57 -13.50
CA ALA A 163 -7.08 19.51 -12.62
C ALA A 163 -8.06 19.21 -11.46
N ILE A 164 -8.65 20.24 -10.86
CA ILE A 164 -9.66 20.07 -9.79
C ILE A 164 -10.91 19.39 -10.32
N ASN A 165 -11.46 19.83 -11.45
CA ASN A 165 -12.63 19.19 -12.07
C ASN A 165 -12.37 17.71 -12.36
N TYR A 166 -11.20 17.38 -12.92
CA TYR A 166 -10.82 16.01 -13.20
C TYR A 166 -10.76 15.16 -11.91
N ALA A 167 -10.07 15.64 -10.87
CA ALA A 167 -9.99 14.95 -9.59
C ALA A 167 -11.37 14.75 -8.93
N ILE A 168 -12.22 15.78 -8.94
CA ILE A 168 -13.60 15.70 -8.41
C ILE A 168 -14.44 14.70 -9.21
N SER A 169 -14.27 14.63 -10.53
CA SER A 169 -15.01 13.70 -11.38
C SER A 169 -14.71 12.24 -11.02
N GLU A 170 -13.45 11.93 -10.72
CA GLU A 170 -13.01 10.61 -10.29
C GLU A 170 -13.40 10.30 -8.84
N SER A 171 -13.45 11.29 -7.94
CA SER A 171 -13.80 11.11 -6.52
C SER A 171 -15.19 10.51 -6.32
N PHE A 172 -15.33 9.64 -5.31
CA PHE A 172 -16.63 9.11 -4.90
C PHE A 172 -17.44 10.16 -4.13
N CYS A 173 -16.80 10.90 -3.23
CA CYS A 173 -17.42 11.97 -2.43
C CYS A 173 -17.38 13.35 -3.10
N LYS A 174 -16.89 13.43 -4.35
CA LYS A 174 -16.81 14.67 -5.16
C LYS A 174 -15.94 15.76 -4.53
N LYS A 175 -14.80 15.35 -3.98
CA LYS A 175 -13.81 16.24 -3.38
C LYS A 175 -12.41 15.97 -3.90
N ALA A 176 -11.60 17.02 -3.94
CA ALA A 176 -10.19 16.95 -4.28
C ALA A 176 -9.33 17.61 -3.18
N ILE A 177 -8.04 17.31 -3.21
CA ILE A 177 -7.04 17.98 -2.40
C ILE A 177 -5.98 18.57 -3.33
N VAL A 178 -5.57 19.80 -3.03
CA VAL A 178 -4.46 20.50 -3.70
C VAL A 178 -3.32 20.58 -2.70
N GLU A 179 -2.13 20.11 -3.08
CA GLU A 179 -0.95 20.11 -2.23
C GLU A 179 0.30 20.58 -2.99
N GLU A 180 1.28 21.13 -2.27
CA GLU A 180 2.59 21.43 -2.85
C GLU A 180 3.30 20.14 -3.29
N TYR A 181 3.88 20.15 -4.48
CA TYR A 181 4.68 19.03 -4.96
C TYR A 181 6.02 19.00 -4.22
N ILE A 182 6.31 17.86 -3.58
CA ILE A 182 7.61 17.60 -2.97
C ILE A 182 8.47 16.86 -4.00
N ASP A 183 9.53 17.53 -4.45
CA ASP A 183 10.53 16.91 -5.31
C ASP A 183 11.52 16.08 -4.47
N GLY A 184 11.84 14.88 -4.94
CA GLY A 184 12.68 13.97 -4.17
C GLY A 184 12.53 12.51 -4.55
N VAL A 185 13.40 11.70 -3.95
CA VAL A 185 13.31 10.23 -4.05
C VAL A 185 12.14 9.73 -3.23
N GLU A 186 11.54 8.63 -3.67
CA GLU A 186 10.40 8.02 -3.00
C GLU A 186 10.78 6.72 -2.34
N VAL A 187 10.26 6.50 -1.13
CA VAL A 187 10.38 5.23 -0.41
C VAL A 187 9.04 4.80 0.14
N SER A 188 8.88 3.50 0.39
CA SER A 188 7.86 3.01 1.32
C SER A 188 8.49 2.43 2.58
N VAL A 189 7.71 2.41 3.66
CA VAL A 189 8.07 1.80 4.93
C VAL A 189 7.00 0.79 5.30
N GLU A 190 7.42 -0.47 5.40
CA GLU A 190 6.57 -1.56 5.86
C GLU A 190 6.68 -1.66 7.38
N THR A 191 5.54 -1.69 8.06
CA THR A 191 5.47 -1.78 9.52
C THR A 191 4.47 -2.83 9.95
N ILE A 192 4.64 -3.33 11.18
CA ILE A 192 3.62 -4.11 11.85
C ILE A 192 3.35 -3.53 13.23
N SER A 193 2.08 -3.35 13.56
CA SER A 193 1.61 -2.64 14.74
C SER A 193 0.84 -3.55 15.67
N TYR A 194 1.08 -3.46 16.97
CA TYR A 194 0.29 -4.17 17.98
C TYR A 194 0.10 -3.31 19.22
N LYS A 195 -1.17 -3.00 19.55
CA LYS A 195 -1.56 -2.12 20.67
C LYS A 195 -0.82 -0.77 20.67
N GLY A 196 -0.61 -0.19 19.47
CA GLY A 196 0.06 1.10 19.29
C GLY A 196 1.58 1.03 19.32
N GLU A 197 2.18 -0.15 19.53
CA GLU A 197 3.61 -0.33 19.31
C GLU A 197 3.87 -0.67 17.85
N HIS A 198 4.69 0.14 17.18
CA HIS A 198 5.02 0.00 15.76
C HIS A 198 6.42 -0.58 15.59
N THR A 199 6.54 -1.69 14.87
CA THR A 199 7.83 -2.25 14.46
C THR A 199 8.05 -1.96 12.99
N ILE A 200 9.15 -1.27 12.66
CA ILE A 200 9.62 -1.10 11.28
C ILE A 200 10.19 -2.42 10.79
N LEU A 201 9.71 -2.90 9.64
CA LEU A 201 10.18 -4.14 9.02
C LEU A 201 11.20 -3.84 7.93
N ALA A 202 10.88 -2.93 7.01
CA ALA A 202 11.76 -2.58 5.91
C ALA A 202 11.46 -1.17 5.39
N ILE A 203 12.51 -0.49 4.94
CA ILE A 203 12.41 0.69 4.08
C ILE A 203 12.74 0.24 2.65
N THR A 204 11.87 0.59 1.71
CA THR A 204 11.91 0.16 0.31
C THR A 204 12.21 1.35 -0.59
N ASP A 205 13.28 1.29 -1.38
CA ASP A 205 13.53 2.26 -2.45
C ASP A 205 12.53 2.03 -3.59
N LYS A 206 11.88 3.09 -4.08
CA LYS A 206 11.01 3.02 -5.27
C LYS A 206 11.69 3.67 -6.48
N VAL A 207 11.66 2.98 -7.62
CA VAL A 207 12.04 3.51 -8.92
C VAL A 207 10.76 3.74 -9.72
N THR A 208 10.55 4.96 -10.24
CA THR A 208 9.32 5.31 -10.98
C THR A 208 9.65 5.96 -12.31
N THR A 209 8.66 6.04 -13.21
CA THR A 209 8.75 6.82 -14.46
C THR A 209 8.95 8.32 -14.23
N GLY A 210 8.74 8.81 -13.00
CA GLY A 210 8.60 10.24 -12.73
C GLY A 210 7.32 10.82 -13.35
N PRO A 211 7.19 12.17 -13.37
CA PRO A 211 6.02 12.83 -13.91
C PRO A 211 5.84 12.56 -15.42
N PRO A 212 4.59 12.48 -15.92
CA PRO A 212 3.35 12.78 -15.20
C PRO A 212 2.70 11.58 -14.49
N HIS A 213 3.13 10.34 -14.75
CA HIS A 213 2.40 9.13 -14.35
C HIS A 213 2.90 8.49 -13.05
N PHE A 214 4.16 8.69 -12.69
CA PHE A 214 4.80 8.14 -11.49
C PHE A 214 4.63 6.61 -11.35
N VAL A 215 4.61 5.86 -12.46
CA VAL A 215 4.40 4.40 -12.39
C VAL A 215 5.64 3.73 -11.86
N GLU A 216 5.46 2.77 -10.96
CA GLU A 216 6.52 1.98 -10.33
C GLU A 216 7.15 1.02 -11.35
N LEU A 217 8.47 1.16 -11.52
CA LEU A 217 9.32 0.36 -12.41
C LEU A 217 10.12 -0.70 -11.65
N ALA A 218 10.53 -0.38 -10.41
CA ALA A 218 11.20 -1.33 -9.54
C ALA A 218 11.06 -0.93 -8.06
N HIS A 219 11.22 -1.92 -7.19
CA HIS A 219 11.30 -1.76 -5.74
C HIS A 219 12.51 -2.52 -5.19
N HIS A 220 13.22 -1.95 -4.22
CA HIS A 220 14.40 -2.58 -3.62
C HIS A 220 14.42 -2.47 -2.10
N GLN A 221 14.79 -3.56 -1.43
CA GLN A 221 15.03 -3.63 0.01
C GLN A 221 16.41 -4.25 0.30
N PRO A 222 17.09 -3.85 1.38
CA PRO A 222 16.83 -2.62 2.15
C PRO A 222 17.10 -1.35 1.33
N SER A 223 16.68 -0.20 1.85
CA SER A 223 16.93 1.10 1.22
C SER A 223 18.43 1.41 1.11
N SER A 224 18.81 2.08 0.02
CA SER A 224 20.19 2.53 -0.22
C SER A 224 20.49 3.90 0.40
N LEU A 225 19.52 4.54 1.06
CA LEU A 225 19.67 5.83 1.72
C LEU A 225 20.64 5.76 2.90
N SER A 226 21.22 6.89 3.30
CA SER A 226 22.10 6.92 4.48
C SER A 226 21.31 6.60 5.76
N ASN A 227 21.99 6.02 6.75
CA ASN A 227 21.38 5.68 8.04
C ASN A 227 20.69 6.90 8.69
N GLU A 228 21.28 8.09 8.57
CA GLU A 228 20.68 9.33 9.10
C GLU A 228 19.30 9.63 8.47
N ILE A 229 19.16 9.40 7.16
CA ILE A 229 17.88 9.60 6.46
C ILE A 229 16.91 8.48 6.82
N GLN A 230 17.38 7.24 6.93
CA GLN A 230 16.56 6.11 7.37
C GLN A 230 15.99 6.36 8.78
N GLU A 231 16.79 6.82 9.73
CA GLU A 231 16.34 7.18 11.08
C GLU A 231 15.25 8.29 11.07
N LYS A 232 15.39 9.30 10.19
CA LYS A 232 14.35 10.34 10.01
C LYS A 232 13.05 9.74 9.46
N ILE A 233 13.15 8.85 8.48
CA ILE A 233 12.00 8.14 7.89
C ILE A 233 11.29 7.29 8.95
N GLU A 234 12.03 6.52 9.75
CA GLU A 234 11.47 5.67 10.81
C GLU A 234 10.74 6.50 11.87
N SER A 235 11.38 7.58 12.34
CA SER A 235 10.79 8.52 13.31
C SER A 235 9.50 9.15 12.77
N GLU A 236 9.52 9.64 11.53
CA GLU A 236 8.34 10.22 10.89
C GLU A 236 7.24 9.18 10.65
N THR A 237 7.59 7.93 10.36
CA THR A 237 6.65 6.80 10.22
C THR A 237 5.90 6.54 11.52
N ILE A 238 6.62 6.39 12.64
CA ILE A 238 6.01 6.17 13.96
C ILE A 238 5.08 7.33 14.32
N LYS A 239 5.49 8.57 14.04
CA LYS A 239 4.69 9.77 14.30
C LYS A 239 3.39 9.79 13.47
N CYS A 240 3.47 9.42 12.19
CA CYS A 240 2.30 9.36 11.30
C CYS A 240 1.31 8.27 11.73
N LEU A 241 1.80 7.08 12.09
CA LEU A 241 0.96 5.98 12.57
C LEU A 241 0.23 6.34 13.88
N ASN A 242 0.94 7.00 14.81
CA ASN A 242 0.34 7.54 16.03
C ASN A 242 -0.70 8.63 15.75
N ALA A 243 -0.42 9.54 14.82
CA ALA A 243 -1.34 10.61 14.44
C ALA A 243 -2.66 10.07 13.84
N LEU A 244 -2.60 8.94 13.15
CA LEU A 244 -3.76 8.21 12.61
C LEU A 244 -4.41 7.26 13.63
N ASN A 245 -3.87 7.17 14.84
CA ASN A 245 -4.31 6.23 15.87
C ASN A 245 -4.37 4.77 15.34
N ILE A 246 -3.32 4.36 14.64
CA ILE A 246 -3.12 2.98 14.22
C ILE A 246 -2.64 2.17 15.41
N ASN A 247 -3.29 1.04 15.66
CA ASN A 247 -3.01 0.19 16.80
C ASN A 247 -2.64 -1.24 16.40
N PHE A 248 -3.19 -1.74 15.29
CA PHE A 248 -3.06 -3.15 14.90
C PHE A 248 -2.78 -3.31 13.41
N GLY A 249 -2.04 -4.35 13.08
CA GLY A 249 -1.89 -4.88 11.73
C GLY A 249 -0.71 -4.27 10.97
N ALA A 250 -0.64 -4.62 9.69
CA ALA A 250 0.39 -4.07 8.80
C ALA A 250 0.13 -2.60 8.48
N GLY A 251 1.21 -1.86 8.22
CA GLY A 251 1.18 -0.51 7.66
C GLY A 251 2.13 -0.39 6.48
N HIS A 252 1.73 0.41 5.50
CA HIS A 252 2.50 0.78 4.31
C HIS A 252 2.51 2.31 4.21
N SER A 253 3.66 2.92 4.48
CA SER A 253 3.79 4.38 4.54
C SER A 253 4.72 4.89 3.46
N GLU A 254 4.30 5.87 2.68
CA GLU A 254 5.05 6.43 1.56
C GLU A 254 5.61 7.80 1.90
N PHE A 255 6.87 8.03 1.55
CA PHE A 255 7.57 9.28 1.83
C PHE A 255 8.32 9.80 0.61
N LYS A 256 8.41 11.12 0.50
CA LYS A 256 9.37 11.81 -0.37
C LYS A 256 10.52 12.36 0.45
N ILE A 257 11.74 12.16 -0.03
CA ILE A 257 12.95 12.70 0.56
C ILE A 257 13.57 13.71 -0.40
N THR A 258 13.62 14.97 0.03
CA THR A 258 14.18 16.05 -0.79
C THR A 258 15.69 15.90 -0.97
N SER A 259 16.26 16.63 -1.92
CA SER A 259 17.72 16.69 -2.12
C SER A 259 18.49 17.23 -0.90
N THR A 260 17.81 17.94 0.02
CA THR A 260 18.36 18.43 1.29
C THR A 260 18.18 17.45 2.44
N GLY A 261 17.54 16.30 2.20
CA GLY A 261 17.32 15.25 3.21
C GLY A 261 16.12 15.49 4.13
N GLU A 262 15.18 16.37 3.75
CA GLU A 262 13.90 16.52 4.45
C GLU A 262 12.94 15.40 4.04
N VAL A 263 12.21 14.85 5.01
CA VAL A 263 11.29 13.72 4.82
C VAL A 263 9.85 14.24 4.90
N TYR A 264 9.04 13.98 3.88
CA TYR A 264 7.63 14.36 3.84
C TYR A 264 6.76 13.13 3.64
N VAL A 265 5.74 12.95 4.49
CA VAL A 265 4.76 11.86 4.33
C VAL A 265 3.83 12.16 3.16
N ILE A 266 3.68 11.18 2.27
CA ILE A 266 2.79 11.25 1.12
C ILE A 266 1.47 10.54 1.42
N GLU A 267 1.53 9.30 1.89
CA GLU A 267 0.35 8.48 2.18
C GLU A 267 0.70 7.42 3.23
N VAL A 268 -0.28 7.03 4.06
CA VAL A 268 -0.14 5.91 5.02
C VAL A 268 -1.36 5.02 4.90
N GLY A 269 -1.15 3.80 4.42
CA GLY A 269 -2.15 2.74 4.38
C GLY A 269 -2.06 1.87 5.63
N ALA A 270 -3.20 1.64 6.30
CA ALA A 270 -3.30 0.72 7.45
C ALA A 270 -3.48 -0.75 7.00
N ARG A 271 -2.60 -1.17 6.09
CA ARG A 271 -2.58 -2.49 5.46
C ARG A 271 -1.18 -2.80 4.95
N MET A 272 -0.95 -4.06 4.58
CA MET A 272 0.28 -4.47 3.90
C MET A 272 0.40 -3.85 2.50
N GLY A 273 1.61 -3.45 2.11
CA GLY A 273 1.92 -2.96 0.76
C GLY A 273 1.66 -3.98 -0.36
N GLY A 274 1.35 -3.47 -1.55
CA GLY A 274 1.20 -4.25 -2.78
C GLY A 274 2.54 -4.50 -3.49
N ASP A 275 2.50 -4.73 -4.81
CA ASP A 275 3.69 -4.77 -5.68
C ASP A 275 4.81 -5.72 -5.20
N PHE A 276 4.42 -6.84 -4.60
CA PHE A 276 5.32 -7.83 -3.99
C PHE A 276 6.15 -7.32 -2.81
N ILE A 277 6.04 -6.03 -2.44
CA ILE A 277 6.79 -5.40 -1.34
C ILE A 277 6.54 -6.16 -0.04
N GLY A 278 5.28 -6.23 0.39
CA GLY A 278 4.95 -6.92 1.64
C GLY A 278 4.90 -8.45 1.51
N SER A 279 4.42 -8.97 0.37
CA SER A 279 4.18 -10.42 0.21
C SER A 279 5.43 -11.24 -0.09
N HIS A 280 6.50 -10.60 -0.59
CA HIS A 280 7.74 -11.29 -0.95
C HIS A 280 8.96 -10.56 -0.39
N LEU A 281 9.11 -9.26 -0.71
CA LEU A 281 10.38 -8.57 -0.49
C LEU A 281 10.76 -8.50 0.98
N VAL A 282 9.81 -8.24 1.88
CA VAL A 282 10.07 -8.16 3.33
C VAL A 282 10.63 -9.48 3.86
N GLU A 283 10.04 -10.61 3.52
CA GLU A 283 10.55 -11.92 3.98
C GLU A 283 11.90 -12.22 3.34
N LEU A 284 12.07 -11.93 2.05
CA LEU A 284 13.34 -12.15 1.35
C LEU A 284 14.47 -11.28 1.92
N SER A 285 14.22 -10.02 2.27
CA SER A 285 15.27 -9.12 2.77
C SER A 285 15.56 -9.36 4.26
N THR A 286 14.52 -9.55 5.08
CA THR A 286 14.62 -9.59 6.54
C THR A 286 14.52 -10.97 7.18
N GLY A 287 13.99 -11.96 6.47
CA GLY A 287 13.62 -13.27 7.01
C GLY A 287 12.35 -13.28 7.86
N TYR A 288 11.61 -12.17 7.93
CA TYR A 288 10.33 -12.10 8.64
C TYR A 288 9.17 -12.38 7.69
N ASP A 289 8.39 -13.43 7.99
CA ASP A 289 7.18 -13.74 7.24
C ASP A 289 6.06 -12.75 7.58
N PHE A 290 5.95 -11.71 6.75
CA PHE A 290 5.01 -10.63 6.98
C PHE A 290 3.55 -11.08 6.78
N LEU A 291 3.29 -12.02 5.85
CA LEU A 291 1.96 -12.57 5.63
C LEU A 291 1.44 -13.30 6.87
N GLU A 292 2.27 -14.15 7.48
CA GLU A 292 1.96 -14.83 8.73
C GLU A 292 1.81 -13.84 9.89
N GLY A 293 2.65 -12.79 9.95
CA GLY A 293 2.48 -11.70 10.91
C GLY A 293 1.11 -11.01 10.82
N VAL A 294 0.65 -10.68 9.61
CA VAL A 294 -0.67 -10.07 9.36
C VAL A 294 -1.80 -10.99 9.81
N ILE A 295 -1.71 -12.29 9.47
CA ILE A 295 -2.70 -13.30 9.87
C ILE A 295 -2.75 -13.44 11.39
N ASN A 296 -1.59 -13.54 12.05
CA ASN A 296 -1.49 -13.72 13.48
C ASN A 296 -2.13 -12.56 14.23
N ILE A 297 -1.86 -11.31 13.83
CA ILE A 297 -2.48 -10.14 14.48
C ILE A 297 -3.99 -10.13 14.30
N ALA A 298 -4.50 -10.46 13.11
CA ALA A 298 -5.94 -10.53 12.87
C ALA A 298 -6.63 -11.58 13.77
N LEU A 299 -5.90 -12.63 14.15
CA LEU A 299 -6.35 -13.67 15.09
C LEU A 299 -6.03 -13.35 16.56
N GLY A 300 -5.49 -12.15 16.85
CA GLY A 300 -5.15 -11.70 18.20
C GLY A 300 -3.86 -12.26 18.78
N ASN A 301 -3.01 -12.85 17.94
CA ASN A 301 -1.68 -13.33 18.32
C ASN A 301 -0.62 -12.33 17.88
N TYR A 302 0.33 -12.00 18.76
CA TYR A 302 1.45 -11.16 18.40
C TYR A 302 2.74 -11.69 19.01
N GLU A 303 3.71 -11.86 18.14
CA GLU A 303 5.11 -12.04 18.50
C GLU A 303 5.88 -10.89 17.88
N LYS A 304 6.72 -10.24 18.68
CA LYS A 304 7.54 -9.13 18.18
C LYS A 304 8.44 -9.65 17.04
N PRO A 305 8.46 -8.97 15.88
CA PRO A 305 9.29 -9.38 14.75
C PRO A 305 10.76 -9.51 15.14
N ILE A 306 11.40 -10.57 14.66
CA ILE A 306 12.84 -10.78 14.74
C ILE A 306 13.36 -10.82 13.31
N LEU A 307 14.08 -9.79 12.90
CA LEU A 307 14.70 -9.68 11.58
C LEU A 307 16.03 -10.45 11.62
N LYS A 308 16.12 -11.53 10.85
CA LYS A 308 17.22 -12.52 10.90
C LYS A 308 18.23 -12.38 9.77
N ASN A 309 17.82 -11.73 8.68
CA ASN A 309 18.60 -11.59 7.46
C ASN A 309 18.80 -10.12 7.12
N ASN A 310 19.86 -9.85 6.34
CA ASN A 310 20.15 -8.56 5.73
C ASN A 310 20.41 -8.76 4.22
N ASN A 311 19.60 -9.61 3.58
CA ASN A 311 19.72 -9.84 2.14
C ASN A 311 19.13 -8.65 1.39
N PHE A 312 19.56 -8.50 0.14
CA PHE A 312 18.90 -7.60 -0.79
C PHE A 312 17.81 -8.36 -1.52
N SER A 313 16.63 -7.79 -1.57
CA SER A 313 15.52 -8.27 -2.39
C SER A 313 14.99 -7.12 -3.24
N GLY A 314 14.37 -7.46 -4.37
CA GLY A 314 13.70 -6.45 -5.16
C GLY A 314 12.84 -7.05 -6.24
N VAL A 315 12.02 -6.20 -6.85
CA VAL A 315 11.22 -6.55 -8.02
C VAL A 315 11.48 -5.53 -9.12
N TYR A 316 11.63 -6.02 -10.34
CA TYR A 316 11.59 -5.23 -11.56
C TYR A 316 10.30 -5.51 -12.29
N PHE A 317 9.65 -4.46 -12.79
CA PHE A 317 8.48 -4.59 -13.65
C PHE A 317 8.88 -4.42 -15.11
N LEU A 318 8.39 -5.31 -15.97
CA LEU A 318 8.66 -5.29 -17.40
C LEU A 318 7.63 -4.39 -18.11
N CYS A 319 8.08 -3.35 -18.78
CA CYS A 319 7.30 -2.45 -19.62
C CYS A 319 8.20 -1.85 -20.71
N LYS A 320 7.70 -0.91 -21.52
CA LYS A 320 8.52 -0.30 -22.57
C LYS A 320 9.70 0.49 -21.99
N GLU A 321 9.49 1.17 -20.86
CA GLU A 321 10.51 1.95 -20.16
C GLU A 321 11.63 1.09 -19.56
N THR A 322 11.36 -0.20 -19.32
CA THR A 322 12.32 -1.14 -18.75
C THR A 322 12.67 -2.26 -19.72
N GLU A 323 12.50 -2.07 -21.03
CA GLU A 323 12.66 -3.16 -22.01
C GLU A 323 14.04 -3.81 -22.02
N GLU A 324 15.06 -3.10 -21.54
CA GLU A 324 16.43 -3.60 -21.39
C GLU A 324 16.55 -4.77 -20.41
N ILE A 325 15.57 -4.99 -19.52
CA ILE A 325 15.56 -6.13 -18.60
C ILE A 325 15.06 -7.42 -19.27
N LEU A 326 14.48 -7.35 -20.47
CA LEU A 326 13.89 -8.49 -21.16
C LEU A 326 14.85 -9.70 -21.34
N PRO A 327 16.15 -9.53 -21.63
CA PRO A 327 17.09 -10.64 -21.73
C PRO A 327 17.22 -11.48 -20.44
N TYR A 328 16.94 -10.91 -19.26
CA TYR A 328 17.02 -11.64 -17.99
C TYR A 328 15.84 -12.59 -17.77
N PHE A 329 14.75 -12.43 -18.52
CA PHE A 329 13.59 -13.33 -18.45
C PHE A 329 13.84 -14.68 -19.15
N SER A 330 14.71 -14.71 -20.17
CA SER A 330 15.02 -15.94 -20.93
C SER A 330 16.22 -16.71 -20.40
N GLN A 331 17.07 -16.09 -19.57
CA GLN A 331 18.24 -16.71 -18.96
C GLN A 331 17.91 -17.32 -17.61
N ILE A 332 18.77 -18.15 -17.02
CA ILE A 332 18.65 -18.54 -15.60
C ILE A 332 19.69 -17.72 -14.83
N ASN A 333 19.25 -16.88 -13.91
CA ASN A 333 20.14 -16.07 -13.07
C ASN A 333 20.27 -16.68 -11.68
N THR A 334 21.42 -16.51 -11.04
CA THR A 334 21.66 -17.03 -9.68
C THR A 334 20.81 -16.35 -8.60
N PHE A 335 20.30 -15.15 -8.89
CA PHE A 335 19.50 -14.33 -7.98
C PHE A 335 17.98 -14.50 -8.20
N ASP A 336 17.54 -15.28 -9.19
CA ASP A 336 16.13 -15.39 -9.55
C ASP A 336 15.34 -16.05 -8.42
N ILE A 337 14.31 -15.37 -7.91
CA ILE A 337 13.29 -15.96 -7.04
C ILE A 337 12.05 -16.34 -7.84
N GLN A 338 11.55 -15.40 -8.64
CA GLN A 338 10.36 -15.60 -9.47
C GLN A 338 10.40 -14.63 -10.64
N LYS A 339 9.94 -15.07 -11.82
CA LYS A 339 9.73 -14.17 -12.96
C LYS A 339 8.63 -14.66 -13.86
N GLU A 340 7.88 -13.73 -14.42
CA GLU A 340 6.72 -14.02 -15.26
C GLU A 340 6.55 -12.93 -16.31
N ILE A 341 6.29 -13.34 -17.56
CA ILE A 341 5.82 -12.44 -18.62
C ILE A 341 4.32 -12.69 -18.79
N GLN A 342 3.53 -11.67 -18.52
CA GLN A 342 2.07 -11.68 -18.62
C GLN A 342 1.60 -11.18 -19.99
N ASN A 343 2.37 -10.30 -20.64
CA ASN A 343 2.10 -9.81 -21.98
C ASN A 343 3.39 -9.70 -22.79
N THR A 344 3.39 -10.21 -24.02
CA THR A 344 4.56 -10.14 -24.90
C THR A 344 4.69 -8.79 -25.62
N THR A 345 3.61 -8.00 -25.68
CA THR A 345 3.63 -6.67 -26.29
C THR A 345 3.84 -5.61 -25.22
N LEU A 346 5.08 -5.08 -25.15
CA LEU A 346 5.43 -4.02 -24.21
C LEU A 346 4.71 -2.72 -24.56
N LYS A 347 4.21 -2.03 -23.54
CA LYS A 347 3.54 -0.73 -23.64
C LYS A 347 4.27 0.32 -22.80
N ASN A 348 4.16 1.59 -23.21
CA ASN A 348 4.53 2.69 -22.32
C ASN A 348 3.62 2.67 -21.10
N SER A 349 4.21 2.89 -19.93
CA SER A 349 3.55 2.76 -18.66
C SER A 349 2.84 4.07 -18.29
N THR A 350 1.51 4.08 -18.41
CA THR A 350 0.66 5.19 -17.96
C THR A 350 -0.04 4.89 -16.65
N ASN A 351 -0.17 3.60 -16.31
CA ASN A 351 -0.68 3.09 -15.06
C ASN A 351 -0.11 1.68 -14.80
N SER A 352 -0.26 1.21 -13.56
CA SER A 352 0.32 -0.06 -13.11
C SER A 352 -0.20 -1.32 -13.85
N ASN A 353 -1.31 -1.24 -14.61
CA ASN A 353 -1.80 -2.37 -15.44
C ASN A 353 -1.10 -2.46 -16.80
N ASP A 354 -0.31 -1.46 -17.20
CA ASP A 354 0.46 -1.49 -18.46
C ASP A 354 1.73 -2.36 -18.34
N ARG A 355 2.06 -2.79 -17.11
CA ARG A 355 3.16 -3.69 -16.80
C ARG A 355 2.89 -5.07 -17.41
N SER A 356 3.86 -5.57 -18.15
CA SER A 356 3.81 -6.77 -18.99
C SER A 356 4.44 -8.00 -18.33
N GLY A 357 5.02 -7.85 -17.15
CA GLY A 357 5.67 -8.92 -16.40
C GLY A 357 6.44 -8.39 -15.20
N TYR A 358 7.05 -9.28 -14.44
CA TYR A 358 7.88 -8.94 -13.29
C TYR A 358 8.99 -9.95 -13.07
N LEU A 359 10.09 -9.52 -12.45
CA LEU A 359 11.21 -10.35 -11.99
C LEU A 359 11.53 -9.97 -10.54
N ILE A 360 11.37 -10.94 -9.62
CA ILE A 360 11.72 -10.84 -8.20
C ILE A 360 13.08 -11.50 -8.01
N TYR A 361 13.98 -10.82 -7.30
CA TYR A 361 15.32 -11.32 -6.97
C TYR A 361 15.58 -11.33 -5.46
N GLN A 362 16.56 -12.15 -5.06
CA GLN A 362 17.23 -12.08 -3.77
C GLN A 362 18.73 -12.34 -3.98
N ASP A 363 19.58 -11.54 -3.34
CA ASP A 363 21.04 -11.71 -3.38
C ASP A 363 21.70 -11.10 -2.12
N ILE A 364 22.99 -11.32 -1.93
CA ILE A 364 23.79 -10.68 -0.86
C ILE A 364 24.12 -9.21 -1.17
N LYS A 365 23.87 -8.75 -2.41
CA LYS A 365 24.03 -7.36 -2.84
C LYS A 365 22.85 -6.90 -3.70
N LYS A 366 22.60 -5.60 -3.76
CA LYS A 366 21.59 -5.03 -4.67
C LYS A 366 21.94 -5.40 -6.12
N ILE A 367 20.99 -6.02 -6.82
CA ILE A 367 21.08 -6.26 -8.26
C ILE A 367 20.57 -5.00 -8.96
N ASN A 368 21.36 -4.42 -9.87
CA ASN A 368 20.94 -3.29 -10.69
C ASN A 368 20.77 -3.72 -12.15
N LEU A 369 19.56 -3.63 -12.67
CA LEU A 369 19.19 -3.97 -14.05
C LEU A 369 18.73 -2.76 -14.87
N LEU A 370 18.64 -1.58 -14.24
CA LEU A 370 18.22 -0.29 -14.83
C LEU A 370 19.29 0.80 -14.66
#